data_AF-A0A3N9ULA8-F1
#
_entry.id   AF-A0A3N9ULA8-F1
#
_cell.length_a   1.000
_cell.length_b   1.000
_cell.length_c   1.000
_cell.angle_alpha   90.00
_cell.angle_beta   90.00
_cell.angle_gamma   90.00
#
_symmetry.space_group_name_H-M   'P 1'
#
loop_
_entity.id
_entity.type
_entity.pdbx_description
1 polymer ?
#
loop_
_entity_poly.entity_id
_entity_poly.type
_entity_poly.pdbx_seq_one_letter_code
_entity_poly.pdbx_strand_id
1 'polypeptide(L)'
;MSRIFSSRWRDRKPSECYDPFPVHTLKRVDRPTTAITDHLVQRADQREHGFSRAGRGDFGPFVASQFPRFVPKQPLSGSLVTMLGILGHLVEGDNRISDDPSSRSGAMPPMHPTAATMAPGTDDPLSMAHHIKETAYFLRSDAV
;
A
#
# COMPACT_ATOMS: atom_id res chain seq x y z
N MET A 1 11.04 -27.22 25.67
CA MET A 1 10.95 -25.82 25.16
C MET A 1 10.14 -25.81 23.88
N SER A 2 8.82 -25.63 23.97
CA SER A 2 7.95 -25.49 22.80
C SER A 2 8.06 -24.06 22.28
N ARG A 3 8.42 -23.90 21.00
CA ARG A 3 8.43 -22.58 20.35
C ARG A 3 6.99 -22.19 20.05
N ILE A 4 6.55 -21.05 20.59
CA ILE A 4 5.15 -20.55 20.50
C ILE A 4 4.77 -20.12 19.06
N PHE A 5 5.72 -20.05 18.12
CA PHE A 5 5.46 -19.79 16.70
C PHE A 5 6.38 -20.63 15.80
N SER A 6 6.03 -21.89 15.53
CA SER A 6 6.57 -22.61 14.37
C SER A 6 5.69 -22.29 13.16
N SER A 7 6.00 -21.23 12.41
CA SER A 7 5.42 -21.10 11.08
C SER A 7 6.04 -22.21 10.23
N ARG A 8 5.19 -23.15 9.80
CA ARG A 8 5.52 -24.25 8.85
C ARG A 8 6.27 -23.76 7.59
N TRP A 9 6.24 -22.44 7.38
CA TRP A 9 6.97 -21.62 6.43
C TRP A 9 8.49 -21.58 6.59
N ARG A 10 8.98 -21.37 7.82
CA ARG A 10 10.44 -21.25 8.08
C ARG A 10 11.17 -22.59 7.98
N ASP A 11 10.43 -23.68 8.17
CA ASP A 11 10.96 -25.05 8.22
C ASP A 11 10.80 -25.80 6.87
N ARG A 12 10.20 -25.17 5.84
CA ARG A 12 10.03 -25.79 4.52
C ARG A 12 11.30 -25.59 3.69
N LYS A 13 11.80 -26.66 3.06
CA LYS A 13 12.76 -26.52 1.96
C LYS A 13 12.12 -25.64 0.88
N PRO A 14 12.80 -24.61 0.33
CA PRO A 14 12.25 -23.75 -0.70
C PRO A 14 12.14 -24.53 -2.00
N SER A 15 11.07 -25.29 -2.14
CA SER A 15 10.62 -25.85 -3.40
C SER A 15 9.43 -25.01 -3.87
N GLU A 16 9.70 -24.18 -4.89
CA GLU A 16 8.78 -23.61 -5.89
C GLU A 16 7.64 -22.65 -5.46
N CYS A 17 7.25 -22.59 -4.18
CA CYS A 17 6.11 -21.75 -3.77
C CYS A 17 6.48 -20.78 -2.63
N TYR A 18 6.59 -19.49 -3.00
CA TYR A 18 6.92 -18.33 -2.14
C TYR A 18 5.72 -17.74 -1.38
N ASP A 19 4.50 -18.10 -1.76
CA ASP A 19 3.30 -17.49 -1.20
C ASP A 19 2.78 -18.26 0.03
N PRO A 20 2.37 -17.56 1.11
CA PRO A 20 2.00 -18.21 2.36
C PRO A 20 0.78 -19.11 2.24
N PHE A 21 -0.12 -18.74 1.35
CA PHE A 21 -1.28 -19.51 0.93
C PHE A 21 -1.00 -20.18 -0.42
N PRO A 22 -1.65 -21.33 -0.72
CA PRO A 22 -1.39 -22.10 -1.95
C PRO A 22 -2.01 -21.45 -3.20
N VAL A 23 -1.70 -20.18 -3.46
CA VAL A 23 -2.26 -19.41 -4.59
C VAL A 23 -1.82 -19.95 -5.95
N HIS A 24 -0.73 -20.73 -6.02
CA HIS A 24 -0.29 -21.45 -7.23
C HIS A 24 -1.29 -22.53 -7.68
N THR A 25 -2.19 -22.99 -6.79
CA THR A 25 -3.24 -23.95 -7.13
C THR A 25 -4.46 -23.29 -7.79
N LEU A 26 -4.57 -21.96 -7.70
CA LEU A 26 -5.66 -21.22 -8.31
C LEU A 26 -5.49 -21.18 -9.83
N LYS A 27 -6.58 -21.43 -10.57
CA LYS A 27 -6.58 -21.34 -12.03
C LYS A 27 -6.25 -19.91 -12.46
N ARG A 28 -5.15 -19.76 -13.23
CA ARG A 28 -4.78 -18.49 -13.87
C ARG A 28 -5.50 -18.37 -15.21
N VAL A 29 -5.92 -17.15 -15.52
CA VAL A 29 -6.57 -16.77 -16.77
C VAL A 29 -5.99 -15.43 -17.22
N ASP A 30 -5.87 -15.22 -18.52
CA ASP A 30 -5.21 -14.02 -19.06
C ASP A 30 -6.03 -12.74 -18.87
N ARG A 31 -7.37 -12.86 -18.86
CA ARG A 31 -8.29 -11.76 -18.55
C ARG A 31 -9.12 -12.09 -17.30
N PRO A 32 -9.52 -11.08 -16.50
CA PRO A 32 -10.41 -11.27 -15.37
C PRO A 32 -11.71 -11.97 -15.77
N THR A 33 -12.35 -12.62 -14.81
CA THR A 33 -13.64 -13.30 -15.00
C THR A 33 -14.79 -12.33 -15.26
N THR A 34 -14.63 -11.05 -14.91
CA THR A 34 -15.56 -9.97 -15.23
C THR A 34 -15.16 -9.29 -16.53
N ALA A 35 -16.14 -9.03 -17.41
CA ALA A 35 -15.89 -8.34 -18.67
C ALA A 35 -15.39 -6.90 -18.44
N ILE A 36 -14.21 -6.59 -18.98
CA ILE A 36 -13.63 -5.24 -19.02
C ILE A 36 -13.56 -4.81 -20.48
N THR A 37 -14.19 -3.68 -20.79
CA THR A 37 -14.18 -3.07 -22.13
C THR A 37 -13.20 -1.91 -22.13
N ASP A 38 -11.94 -2.19 -22.49
CA ASP A 38 -10.79 -1.31 -22.22
C ASP A 38 -10.95 0.12 -22.77
N HIS A 39 -11.58 0.28 -23.94
CA HIS A 39 -11.79 1.59 -24.57
C HIS A 39 -12.91 2.44 -23.92
N LEU A 40 -13.73 1.86 -23.05
CA LEU A 40 -14.77 2.58 -22.29
C LEU A 40 -14.29 3.01 -20.89
N VAL A 41 -13.13 2.52 -20.43
CA VAL A 41 -12.61 2.83 -19.10
C VAL A 41 -12.03 4.25 -19.09
N GLN A 42 -12.60 5.11 -18.26
CA GLN A 42 -12.17 6.51 -18.12
C GLN A 42 -11.38 6.70 -16.81
N ARG A 43 -10.38 7.58 -16.84
CA ARG A 43 -9.69 8.03 -15.61
C ARG A 43 -10.61 8.97 -14.85
N ALA A 44 -10.92 8.65 -13.59
CA ALA A 44 -11.69 9.52 -12.71
C ALA A 44 -10.77 10.48 -11.94
N ASP A 45 -11.26 11.69 -11.67
CA ASP A 45 -10.61 12.61 -10.74
C ASP A 45 -10.71 12.02 -9.32
N GLN A 46 -9.59 12.01 -8.59
CA GLN A 46 -9.55 11.58 -7.20
C GLN A 46 -10.51 12.41 -6.33
N ARG A 47 -10.69 13.70 -6.60
CA ARG A 47 -11.61 14.56 -5.84
C ARG A 47 -13.07 14.10 -5.91
N GLU A 48 -13.42 13.36 -6.96
CA GLU A 48 -14.77 12.88 -7.19
C GLU A 48 -15.04 11.51 -6.53
N HIS A 49 -14.05 10.91 -5.84
CA HIS A 49 -14.30 9.72 -5.05
C HIS A 49 -15.21 10.03 -3.83
N GLY A 50 -16.00 9.04 -3.42
CA GLY A 50 -17.06 9.21 -2.41
C GLY A 50 -16.60 9.89 -1.12
N PHE A 51 -15.44 9.51 -0.56
CA PHE A 51 -14.92 10.16 0.65
C PHE A 51 -14.52 11.64 0.46
N SER A 52 -13.93 12.02 -0.68
CA SER A 52 -13.57 13.42 -0.96
C SER A 52 -14.81 14.29 -1.06
N ARG A 53 -15.83 13.79 -1.76
CA ARG A 53 -17.15 14.41 -1.87
C ARG A 53 -17.88 14.50 -0.53
N ALA A 54 -17.79 13.46 0.30
CA ALA A 54 -18.36 13.45 1.65
C ALA A 54 -17.73 14.51 2.55
N GLY A 55 -16.39 14.64 2.53
CA GLY A 55 -15.67 15.67 3.29
C GLY A 55 -15.94 17.08 2.77
N ARG A 56 -16.10 17.26 1.45
CA ARG A 56 -16.47 18.53 0.81
C ARG A 56 -17.91 18.97 1.13
N GLY A 57 -18.79 18.01 1.43
CA GLY A 57 -20.18 18.25 1.82
C GLY A 57 -21.20 18.03 0.71
N ASP A 58 -20.83 17.37 -0.39
CA ASP A 58 -21.73 17.02 -1.50
C ASP A 58 -22.91 16.13 -1.05
N PHE A 59 -22.76 15.42 0.07
CA PHE A 59 -23.80 14.56 0.66
C PHE A 59 -24.51 15.22 1.86
N GLY A 60 -24.37 16.54 2.00
CA GLY A 60 -25.04 17.34 3.02
C GLY A 60 -24.20 17.62 4.28
N PRO A 61 -24.65 18.58 5.09
CA PRO A 61 -23.87 19.13 6.21
C PRO A 61 -23.66 18.12 7.33
N PHE A 62 -24.60 17.19 7.53
CA PHE A 62 -24.44 16.14 8.53
C PHE A 62 -23.25 15.25 8.18
N VAL A 63 -23.21 14.68 6.97
CA VAL A 63 -22.11 13.79 6.53
C VAL A 63 -20.77 14.52 6.58
N ALA A 64 -20.72 15.77 6.10
CA ALA A 64 -19.51 16.61 6.17
C ALA A 64 -18.99 16.74 7.61
N SER A 65 -19.87 17.03 8.57
CA SER A 65 -19.49 17.14 10.00
C SER A 65 -18.98 15.84 10.61
N GLN A 66 -19.44 14.69 10.09
CA GLN A 66 -19.05 13.36 10.57
C GLN A 66 -17.75 12.87 9.95
N PHE A 67 -17.40 13.35 8.76
CA PHE A 67 -16.26 12.89 7.98
C PHE A 67 -14.89 12.96 8.71
N PRO A 68 -14.52 14.01 9.46
CA PRO A 68 -13.26 13.99 10.19
C PRO A 68 -13.25 13.03 11.39
N ARG A 69 -14.42 12.62 11.89
CA ARG A 69 -14.54 11.84 13.14
C ARG A 69 -15.03 10.40 12.96
N PHE A 70 -15.38 9.96 11.75
CA PHE A 70 -16.05 8.65 11.59
C PHE A 70 -15.11 7.46 11.86
N VAL A 71 -13.82 7.61 11.56
CA VAL A 71 -12.78 6.59 11.83
C VAL A 71 -12.32 6.64 13.30
N PRO A 72 -11.81 7.77 13.84
CA PRO A 72 -11.23 7.82 15.18
C PRO A 72 -12.27 7.87 16.32
N LYS A 73 -13.38 7.13 16.23
CA LYS A 73 -14.41 7.07 17.29
C LYS A 73 -13.92 6.34 18.54
N GLN A 74 -12.99 5.40 18.36
CA GLN A 74 -12.41 4.58 19.43
C GLN A 74 -10.94 4.97 19.62
N PRO A 75 -10.41 4.99 20.87
CA PRO A 75 -9.03 5.41 21.14
C PRO A 75 -7.99 4.67 20.30
N LEU A 76 -8.11 3.34 20.18
CA LEU A 76 -7.21 2.53 19.36
C LEU A 76 -7.22 2.96 17.88
N SER A 77 -8.41 3.21 17.33
CA SER A 77 -8.53 3.69 15.95
C SER A 77 -7.93 5.09 15.80
N GLY A 78 -8.08 5.96 16.80
CA GLY A 78 -7.44 7.28 16.82
C GLY A 78 -5.91 7.17 16.79
N SER A 79 -5.32 6.29 17.61
CA SER A 79 -3.87 6.04 17.61
C SER A 79 -3.37 5.55 16.24
N LEU A 80 -4.12 4.67 15.56
CA LEU A 80 -3.77 4.20 14.22
C LEU A 80 -3.86 5.30 13.16
N VAL A 81 -4.86 6.19 13.24
CA VAL A 81 -4.97 7.35 12.34
C VAL A 81 -3.78 8.29 12.50
N THR A 82 -3.32 8.52 13.73
CA THR A 82 -2.11 9.32 13.98
C THR A 82 -0.88 8.70 13.33
N MET A 83 -0.68 7.39 13.49
CA MET A 83 0.44 6.67 12.86
C MET A 83 0.38 6.72 11.33
N LEU A 84 -0.82 6.59 10.75
CA LEU A 84 -1.02 6.72 9.30
C LEU A 84 -0.58 8.09 8.79
N GLY A 85 -0.96 9.17 9.50
CA GLY A 85 -0.55 10.53 9.13
C GLY A 85 0.98 10.71 9.14
N ILE A 86 1.66 10.14 10.14
CA ILE A 86 3.14 10.19 10.24
C ILE A 86 3.79 9.45 9.07
N LEU A 87 3.33 8.24 8.77
CA LEU A 87 3.88 7.41 7.70
C LEU A 87 3.55 7.94 6.30
N GLY A 88 2.44 8.68 6.14
CA GLY A 88 2.05 9.26 4.86
C GLY A 88 3.11 10.18 4.25
N HIS A 89 3.89 10.88 5.09
CA HIS A 89 5.01 11.72 4.63
C HIS A 89 6.22 10.93 4.10
N LEU A 90 6.27 9.63 4.33
CA LEU A 90 7.34 8.74 3.86
C LEU A 90 6.98 8.06 2.54
N VAL A 91 5.73 8.14 2.09
CA VAL A 91 5.29 7.54 0.83
C VAL A 91 5.60 8.52 -0.30
N GLU A 92 6.47 8.08 -1.21
CA GLU A 92 7.01 8.86 -2.34
C GLU A 92 7.98 9.98 -1.91
N GLY A 93 9.23 9.89 -2.39
CA GLY A 93 10.12 11.04 -2.44
C GLY A 93 9.65 11.93 -3.56
N ASP A 94 9.31 13.16 -3.24
CA ASP A 94 8.87 14.13 -4.22
C ASP A 94 9.95 14.33 -5.32
N ASN A 95 9.80 13.69 -6.48
CA ASN A 95 10.55 14.06 -7.69
C ASN A 95 10.04 15.38 -8.28
N ARG A 96 9.07 16.03 -7.64
CA ARG A 96 8.64 17.40 -7.90
C ARG A 96 8.76 18.21 -6.62
N ILE A 97 9.95 18.27 -6.02
CA ILE A 97 10.28 19.38 -5.13
C ILE A 97 9.97 20.66 -5.92
N SER A 98 8.75 21.16 -5.79
CA SER A 98 8.51 22.57 -5.88
C SER A 98 9.26 23.11 -4.69
N ASP A 99 10.20 24.02 -4.93
CA ASP A 99 10.97 24.73 -3.91
C ASP A 99 10.10 25.53 -2.91
N ASP A 100 8.78 25.34 -2.94
CA ASP A 100 7.79 25.97 -2.08
C ASP A 100 7.81 25.33 -0.67
N PRO A 101 8.32 26.07 0.34
CA PRO A 101 8.39 25.60 1.72
C PRO A 101 7.01 25.43 2.36
N SER A 102 5.95 26.00 1.78
CA SER A 102 4.57 25.94 2.31
C SER A 102 3.88 24.59 2.10
N SER A 103 4.43 23.74 1.22
CA SER A 103 3.96 22.36 0.98
C SER A 103 4.36 21.37 2.08
N ARG A 104 5.25 21.77 3.01
CA ARG A 104 5.81 20.92 4.06
C ARG A 104 4.88 20.90 5.29
N SER A 105 3.85 20.05 5.27
CA SER A 105 2.92 19.93 6.41
C SER A 105 3.31 18.87 7.46
N GLY A 106 4.55 18.36 7.45
CA GLY A 106 4.98 17.25 8.31
C GLY A 106 6.21 17.57 9.16
N ALA A 107 6.24 17.05 10.40
CA ALA A 107 7.38 17.14 11.31
C ALA A 107 8.57 16.24 10.93
N MET A 108 8.37 15.34 9.94
CA MET A 108 9.40 14.43 9.43
C MET A 108 9.96 14.95 8.10
N PRO A 109 11.28 14.84 7.87
CA PRO A 109 11.86 15.21 6.59
C PRO A 109 11.28 14.34 5.46
N PRO A 110 11.10 14.90 4.24
CA PRO A 110 10.66 14.12 3.09
C PRO A 110 11.64 12.99 2.80
N MET A 111 11.17 11.93 2.14
CA MET A 111 12.01 10.80 1.74
C MET A 111 13.20 11.31 0.89
N HIS A 112 14.39 10.76 1.15
CA HIS A 112 15.61 11.15 0.42
C HIS A 112 15.42 10.90 -1.09
N PRO A 113 15.98 11.73 -1.98
CA PRO A 113 15.92 11.47 -3.42
C PRO A 113 16.42 10.06 -3.76
N THR A 114 15.89 9.52 -4.85
CA THR A 114 16.29 8.23 -5.42
C THR A 114 17.82 8.11 -5.44
N ALA A 115 18.36 6.99 -4.98
CA ALA A 115 19.80 6.77 -4.94
C ALA A 115 20.43 6.93 -6.33
N ALA A 116 21.58 7.59 -6.41
CA ALA A 116 22.28 7.83 -7.68
C ALA A 116 22.84 6.56 -8.34
N THR A 117 23.01 5.50 -7.55
CA THR A 117 23.59 4.23 -8.01
C THR A 117 22.54 3.14 -7.92
N MET A 118 22.36 2.40 -9.01
CA MET A 118 21.51 1.21 -9.02
C MET A 118 22.07 0.13 -8.10
N ALA A 119 21.18 -0.57 -7.40
CA ALA A 119 21.56 -1.76 -6.64
C ALA A 119 22.03 -2.86 -7.61
N PRO A 120 23.09 -3.62 -7.26
CA PRO A 120 23.57 -4.72 -8.09
C PRO A 120 22.55 -5.87 -8.15
N GLY A 121 22.58 -6.66 -9.23
CA GLY A 121 21.74 -7.86 -9.38
C GLY A 121 20.26 -7.57 -9.70
N THR A 122 19.95 -6.40 -10.26
CA THR A 122 18.59 -5.96 -10.58
C THR A 122 18.17 -6.22 -12.03
N ASP A 123 19.01 -6.90 -12.82
CA ASP A 123 18.81 -7.12 -14.26
C ASP A 123 17.82 -8.26 -14.60
N ASP A 124 17.60 -9.20 -13.68
CA ASP A 124 16.66 -10.31 -13.88
C ASP A 124 15.28 -10.00 -13.25
N PRO A 125 14.23 -9.74 -14.05
CA PRO A 125 12.91 -9.40 -13.55
C PRO A 125 12.27 -10.55 -12.75
N LEU A 126 12.60 -11.82 -13.04
CA LEU A 126 12.04 -12.95 -12.29
C LEU A 126 12.61 -12.99 -10.86
N SER A 127 13.94 -12.88 -10.74
CA SER A 127 14.62 -12.77 -9.44
C SER A 127 14.14 -11.54 -8.66
N MET A 128 13.93 -10.40 -9.33
CA MET A 128 13.38 -9.20 -8.69
C MET A 128 11.95 -9.40 -8.17
N ALA A 129 11.08 -10.04 -8.95
CA ALA A 129 9.72 -10.34 -8.51
C ALA A 129 9.70 -11.24 -7.26
N HIS A 130 10.57 -12.25 -7.21
CA HIS A 130 10.72 -13.09 -6.03
C HIS A 130 11.23 -12.31 -4.83
N HIS A 131 12.28 -11.48 -5.01
CA HIS A 131 12.85 -10.69 -3.94
C HIS A 131 11.85 -9.69 -3.33
N ILE A 132 11.01 -9.06 -4.16
CA ILE A 132 9.94 -8.16 -3.72
C ILE A 132 8.90 -8.93 -2.89
N LYS A 133 8.46 -10.10 -3.36
CA LYS A 133 7.53 -10.96 -2.63
C LYS A 133 8.09 -11.38 -1.27
N GLU A 134 9.33 -11.87 -1.24
CA GLU A 134 10.01 -12.29 0.00
C GLU A 134 10.12 -11.13 0.99
N THR A 135 10.48 -9.93 0.51
CA THR A 135 10.58 -8.72 1.35
C THR A 135 9.23 -8.37 1.97
N ALA A 136 8.15 -8.40 1.17
CA ALA A 136 6.81 -8.13 1.67
C ALA A 136 6.33 -9.21 2.68
N TYR A 137 6.59 -10.50 2.42
CA TYR A 137 6.29 -11.57 3.37
C TYR A 137 7.13 -11.49 4.66
N PHE A 138 8.39 -11.07 4.57
CA PHE A 138 9.22 -10.76 5.73
C PHE A 138 8.60 -9.66 6.59
N LEU A 139 8.03 -8.63 5.95
CA LEU A 139 7.25 -7.55 6.59
C LEU A 139 5.82 -7.96 6.99
N ARG A 140 5.47 -9.25 6.87
CA ARG A 140 4.19 -9.86 7.25
C ARG A 140 2.99 -9.48 6.38
N SER A 141 3.20 -9.19 5.10
CA SER A 141 2.09 -9.20 4.14
C SER A 141 1.45 -10.59 4.07
N ASP A 142 0.13 -10.65 3.92
CA ASP A 142 -0.58 -11.92 3.78
C ASP A 142 -0.59 -12.45 2.34
N ALA A 143 -0.54 -11.56 1.34
CA ALA A 143 -0.51 -11.87 -0.08
C ALA A 143 0.20 -10.75 -0.87
N VAL A 144 0.90 -11.14 -1.93
CA VAL A 144 1.68 -10.25 -2.82
C VAL A 144 1.55 -10.69 -4.28
#